data_AF-A0A0C5DYS2-F1
#
_entry.id   AF-A0A0C5DYS2-F1
#
_cell.length_a   1.000
_cell.length_b   1.000
_cell.length_c   1.000
_cell.angle_alpha   90.00
_cell.angle_beta   90.00
_cell.angle_gamma   90.00
#
_symmetry.space_group_name_H-M   'P 1'
#
loop_
_entity.id
_entity.type
_entity.pdbx_description
1 polymer ?
#
loop_
_entity_poly.entity_id
_entity_poly.type
_entity_poly.pdbx_seq_one_letter_code
_entity_poly.pdbx_strand_id
1 'polypeptide(L)'
;MNNVTAALPRKNLTAVERKFLKVGNRMLLEQTNGRIASAALMDIVSDWHGTRANIGFEQFAKAWITEGNAKNKIADKLLRELFGMNGPKPRKAA
;
A
#
# COMPACT_ATOMS: atom_id res chain seq x y z
N MET A 1 -6.51 40.77 10.16
CA MET A 1 -5.76 39.50 9.99
C MET A 1 -6.58 38.59 9.11
N ASN A 2 -6.14 38.33 7.87
CA ASN A 2 -6.82 37.35 7.01
C ASN A 2 -6.46 35.95 7.50
N ASN A 3 -7.44 35.19 7.98
CA ASN A 3 -7.28 33.77 8.25
C ASN A 3 -7.11 33.06 6.91
N VAL A 4 -5.85 32.84 6.50
CA VAL A 4 -5.53 31.95 5.39
C VAL A 4 -5.67 30.53 5.93
N THR A 5 -6.83 29.93 5.75
CA THR A 5 -7.04 28.51 6.04
C THR A 5 -6.22 27.72 5.02
N ALA A 6 -5.12 27.10 5.47
CA ALA A 6 -4.31 26.24 4.61
C ALA A 6 -5.21 25.15 4.02
N ALA A 7 -5.25 25.06 2.69
CA ALA A 7 -5.99 24.01 2.00
C ALA A 7 -5.37 22.65 2.39
N LEU A 8 -6.19 21.75 2.94
CA LEU A 8 -5.75 20.40 3.25
C LEU A 8 -5.30 19.69 1.95
N PRO A 9 -4.28 18.82 2.02
CA PRO A 9 -3.92 17.97 0.89
C PRO A 9 -5.15 17.21 0.38
N ARG A 10 -5.37 17.25 -0.94
CA ARG A 10 -6.53 16.59 -1.58
C ARG A 10 -6.56 15.08 -1.33
N LYS A 11 -5.39 14.49 -1.09
CA LYS A 11 -5.20 13.06 -0.86
C LYS A 11 -4.46 12.88 0.45
N ASN A 12 -5.15 12.28 1.42
CA ASN A 12 -4.63 12.01 2.76
C ASN A 12 -5.04 10.61 3.18
N LEU A 13 -4.12 9.91 3.84
CA LEU A 13 -4.45 8.65 4.51
C LEU A 13 -5.46 8.92 5.62
N THR A 14 -6.51 8.12 5.68
CA THR A 14 -7.45 8.09 6.80
C THR A 14 -6.76 7.67 8.10
N ALA A 15 -7.40 7.89 9.25
CA ALA A 15 -6.85 7.43 10.53
C ALA A 15 -6.65 5.91 10.57
N VAL A 16 -7.55 5.15 9.93
CA VAL A 16 -7.48 3.69 9.81
C VAL A 16 -6.29 3.29 8.93
N GLU A 17 -6.12 3.89 7.75
CA GLU A 17 -5.00 3.58 6.86
C GLU A 17 -3.64 3.92 7.49
N ARG A 18 -3.54 5.04 8.23
CA ARG A 18 -2.32 5.38 8.99
C ARG A 18 -2.02 4.34 10.07
N LYS A 19 -3.02 3.85 10.80
CA LYS A 19 -2.84 2.81 11.81
C LYS A 19 -2.44 1.49 11.16
N PHE A 20 -3.11 1.11 10.07
CA PHE A 20 -2.79 -0.05 9.26
C PHE A 20 -1.33 -0.02 8.80
N LEU A 21 -0.86 1.08 8.22
CA LEU A 21 0.55 1.20 7.77
C LEU A 21 1.55 1.07 8.92
N LYS A 22 1.28 1.71 10.07
CA LYS A 22 2.16 1.64 11.24
C LYS A 22 2.28 0.22 11.80
N VAL A 23 1.15 -0.45 11.96
CA VAL A 23 1.11 -1.83 12.50
C VAL A 23 1.63 -2.82 11.46
N GLY A 24 1.15 -2.72 10.23
CA GLY A 24 1.52 -3.57 9.11
C GLY A 24 3.02 -3.54 8.84
N ASN A 25 3.64 -2.35 8.82
CA ASN A 25 5.09 -2.26 8.61
C ASN A 25 5.89 -2.91 9.75
N ARG A 26 5.44 -2.81 11.02
CA ARG A 26 6.08 -3.50 12.14
C ARG A 26 5.95 -5.01 12.01
N MET A 27 4.75 -5.51 11.69
CA MET A 27 4.51 -6.93 11.45
C MET A 27 5.36 -7.47 10.29
N LEU A 28 5.51 -6.69 9.20
CA LEU A 28 6.41 -7.07 8.12
C LEU A 28 7.85 -7.21 8.62
N LEU A 29 8.36 -6.25 9.39
CA LEU A 29 9.74 -6.27 9.90
C LEU A 29 10.03 -7.43 10.87
N GLU A 30 9.01 -8.02 11.48
CA GLU A 30 9.11 -9.23 12.32
C GLU A 30 9.20 -10.53 11.49
N GLN A 31 8.82 -10.50 10.20
CA GLN A 31 8.87 -11.66 9.31
C GLN A 31 10.28 -11.91 8.77
N THR A 32 10.59 -13.17 8.47
CA THR A 32 11.79 -13.54 7.72
C THR A 32 11.78 -12.84 6.35
N ASN A 33 12.85 -12.12 6.01
CA ASN A 33 12.97 -11.28 4.80
C ASN A 33 11.96 -10.12 4.72
N GLY A 34 11.33 -9.77 5.84
CA GLY A 34 10.32 -8.74 5.98
C GLY A 34 10.72 -7.34 5.49
N ARG A 35 12.02 -7.01 5.57
CA ARG A 35 12.57 -5.74 5.09
C ARG A 35 12.29 -5.49 3.60
N ILE A 36 12.26 -6.54 2.78
CA ILE A 36 12.00 -6.42 1.33
C ILE A 36 10.53 -6.02 1.10
N ALA A 37 9.60 -6.61 1.85
CA ALA A 37 8.19 -6.24 1.79
C ALA A 37 7.93 -4.84 2.37
N SER A 38 8.65 -4.46 3.43
CA SER A 38 8.61 -3.11 4.00
C SER A 38 9.06 -2.03 3.01
N ALA A 39 10.14 -2.29 2.26
CA ALA A 39 10.57 -1.41 1.18
C ALA A 39 9.48 -1.27 0.09
N ALA A 40 8.93 -2.39 -0.37
CA ALA A 40 7.85 -2.38 -1.36
C ALA A 40 6.56 -1.71 -0.84
N LEU A 41 6.27 -1.77 0.47
CA LEU A 41 5.17 -1.04 1.09
C LEU A 41 5.39 0.48 1.00
N MET A 42 6.63 0.95 1.16
CA MET A 42 6.97 2.37 0.98
C MET A 42 6.81 2.81 -0.49
N ASP A 43 7.17 1.95 -1.44
CA ASP A 43 6.94 2.21 -2.87
C ASP A 43 5.44 2.41 -3.17
N ILE A 44 4.57 1.56 -2.60
CA ILE A 44 3.10 1.72 -2.71
C ILE A 44 2.66 3.08 -2.18
N VAL A 45 3.15 3.50 -1.01
CA VAL A 45 2.79 4.81 -0.41
C VAL A 45 3.25 5.95 -1.32
N SER A 46 4.48 5.88 -1.82
CA SER A 46 5.06 6.87 -2.73
C SER A 46 4.23 6.99 -4.02
N ASP A 47 3.95 5.85 -4.68
CA ASP A 47 3.21 5.81 -5.94
C ASP A 47 1.76 6.26 -5.77
N TRP A 48 1.13 5.94 -4.62
CA TRP A 48 -0.22 6.41 -4.32
C TRP A 48 -0.28 7.93 -4.15
N HIS A 49 0.75 8.54 -3.57
CA HIS A 49 0.86 9.99 -3.50
C HIS A 49 1.19 10.62 -4.86
N GLY A 50 1.94 9.92 -5.73
CA GLY A 50 2.26 10.37 -7.08
C GLY A 50 1.09 10.31 -8.06
N THR A 51 0.10 9.43 -7.85
CA THR A 51 -1.05 9.31 -8.75
C THR A 51 -2.12 10.39 -8.51
N ARG A 52 -2.63 10.95 -9.61
CA ARG A 52 -3.75 11.90 -9.63
C ARG A 52 -5.11 11.23 -9.43
N ALA A 53 -5.18 9.90 -9.46
CA ALA A 53 -6.43 9.16 -9.33
C ALA A 53 -7.07 9.41 -7.94
N ASN A 54 -8.39 9.65 -7.94
CA ASN A 54 -9.20 9.81 -6.73
C ASN A 54 -9.64 8.44 -6.19
N ILE A 55 -8.66 7.64 -5.76
CA ILE A 55 -8.86 6.29 -5.21
C ILE A 55 -8.24 6.19 -3.82
N GLY A 56 -8.92 5.45 -2.94
CA GLY A 56 -8.43 5.17 -1.59
C GLY A 56 -7.13 4.38 -1.59
N PHE A 57 -6.35 4.47 -0.51
CA PHE A 57 -5.02 3.85 -0.45
C PHE A 57 -5.12 2.32 -0.55
N GLU A 58 -6.04 1.69 0.18
CA GLU A 58 -6.19 0.23 0.15
C GLU A 58 -6.54 -0.29 -1.27
N GLN A 59 -7.45 0.39 -1.97
CA GLN A 59 -7.82 0.03 -3.33
C GLN A 59 -6.63 0.16 -4.29
N PHE A 60 -5.88 1.27 -4.19
CA PHE A 60 -4.67 1.46 -4.98
C PHE A 60 -3.63 0.38 -4.70
N ALA A 61 -3.37 0.07 -3.42
CA ALA A 61 -2.38 -0.91 -3.03
C ALA A 61 -2.70 -2.30 -3.58
N LYS A 62 -3.97 -2.74 -3.50
CA LYS A 62 -4.40 -4.03 -4.06
C LYS A 62 -4.23 -4.09 -5.58
N ALA A 63 -4.50 -3.00 -6.29
CA ALA A 63 -4.27 -2.90 -7.73
C ALA A 63 -2.77 -2.98 -8.04
N TRP A 64 -1.95 -2.17 -7.35
CA TRP A 64 -0.50 -2.13 -7.50
C TRP A 64 0.16 -3.50 -7.28
N ILE A 65 -0.28 -4.25 -6.26
CA ILE A 65 0.18 -5.63 -5.99
C ILE A 65 -0.28 -6.59 -7.10
N THR A 66 -1.51 -6.44 -7.61
CA THR A 66 -2.06 -7.30 -8.67
C THR A 66 -1.35 -7.10 -10.01
N GLU A 67 -0.96 -5.87 -10.31
CA GLU A 67 -0.16 -5.49 -11.48
C GLU A 67 1.27 -6.07 -11.44
N GLY A 68 1.73 -6.54 -10.27
CA GLY A 68 3.04 -7.14 -10.10
C GLY A 68 4.16 -6.14 -9.86
N ASN A 69 3.81 -4.91 -9.45
CA ASN A 69 4.78 -3.82 -9.25
C ASN A 69 5.79 -4.12 -8.11
N ALA A 70 5.50 -5.08 -7.23
CA ALA A 70 6.42 -5.54 -6.18
C ALA A 70 7.75 -6.10 -6.73
N LYS A 71 7.78 -6.61 -7.97
CA LYS A 71 8.98 -7.14 -8.68
C LYS A 71 9.81 -8.20 -7.92
N ASN A 72 9.36 -8.66 -6.75
CA ASN A 72 9.99 -9.64 -5.90
C ASN A 72 8.93 -10.59 -5.34
N LYS A 73 9.15 -11.91 -5.47
CA LYS A 73 8.16 -12.93 -5.06
C LYS A 73 7.88 -12.95 -3.55
N ILE A 74 8.90 -12.69 -2.73
CA ILE A 74 8.76 -12.64 -1.26
C ILE A 74 7.94 -11.41 -0.88
N ALA A 75 8.25 -10.26 -1.47
CA ALA A 75 7.49 -9.03 -1.24
C ALA A 75 6.03 -9.17 -1.70
N ASP A 76 5.77 -9.71 -2.90
CA ASP A 76 4.41 -9.97 -3.41
C ASP A 76 3.62 -10.85 -2.43
N LYS A 77 4.21 -11.95 -1.95
CA LYS A 77 3.56 -12.84 -0.99
C LYS A 77 3.21 -12.13 0.32
N LEU A 78 4.19 -11.48 0.96
CA LEU A 78 4.00 -10.83 2.25
C LEU A 78 3.02 -9.64 2.16
N LEU A 79 3.05 -8.89 1.06
CA LEU A 79 2.09 -7.82 0.82
C LEU A 79 0.67 -8.37 0.59
N ARG A 80 0.52 -9.47 -0.17
CA ARG A 80 -0.79 -10.12 -0.33
C ARG A 80 -1.35 -10.58 1.00
N GLU A 81 -0.51 -11.17 1.86
CA GLU A 81 -0.89 -11.55 3.22
C GLU A 81 -1.34 -10.33 4.03
N LEU A 82 -0.54 -9.25 4.01
CA LEU A 82 -0.84 -8.02 4.74
C LEU A 82 -2.15 -7.35 4.30
N PHE A 83 -2.46 -7.38 2.99
CA PHE A 83 -3.68 -6.80 2.42
C PHE A 83 -4.86 -7.79 2.31
N GLY A 84 -4.73 -8.99 2.89
CA GLY A 84 -5.79 -10.00 2.87
C GLY A 84 -6.13 -10.55 1.47
N MET A 85 -5.17 -10.52 0.54
CA MET A 85 -5.32 -10.93 -0.87
C MET A 85 -5.00 -12.42 -1.11
N ASN A 86 -5.01 -13.26 -0.08
CA ASN A 86 -4.68 -14.69 -0.15
C ASN A 86 -5.77 -15.57 -0.76
N GLY A 87 -6.83 -14.98 -1.33
CA GLY A 87 -7.79 -15.72 -2.15
C GLY A 87 -7.15 -16.30 -3.41
N PRO A 88 -7.77 -17.29 -4.07
CA PRO A 88 -7.25 -17.87 -5.30
C PRO A 88 -7.01 -16.76 -6.32
N LYS A 89 -5.77 -16.65 -6.83
CA LYS A 89 -5.43 -15.70 -7.91
C LYS A 89 -6.42 -15.94 -9.06
N PRO A 90 -7.16 -14.93 -9.55
CA PRO A 90 -7.96 -15.10 -10.74
C PRO A 90 -7.01 -15.58 -11.84
N ARG A 91 -7.28 -16.78 -12.37
CA ARG A 91 -6.54 -17.39 -13.45
C ARG A 91 -6.52 -16.36 -14.58
N LYS A 92 -5.32 -15.86 -14.93
CA LYS A 92 -5.18 -14.99 -16.11
C LYS A 92 -5.87 -15.72 -17.27
N ALA A 93 -6.93 -15.12 -17.81
CA ALA A 93 -7.53 -15.62 -19.04
C ALA A 93 -6.41 -15.64 -20.10
N ALA A 94 -6.28 -16.79 -20.74
CA ALA A 94 -5.23 -17.12 -21.69
C ALA A 94 -5.26 -16.22 -22.93
#